data_AF-A0A449ARY2-F1
#
_entry.id   AF-A0A449ARY2-F1
#
_cell.length_a   1.000
_cell.length_b   1.000
_cell.length_c   1.000
_cell.angle_alpha   90.00
_cell.angle_beta   90.00
_cell.angle_gamma   90.00
#
_symmetry.space_group_name_H-M   'P 1'
#
loop_
_entity.id
_entity.type
_entity.pdbx_description
1 polymer ?
#
loop_
_entity_poly.entity_id
_entity_poly.type
_entity_poly.pdbx_seq_one_letter_code
_entity_poly.pdbx_strand_id
1 'polypeptide(L)'
;MLDSAIAKQNTANKKENLDRLVEALAYPNSDGNEVTGANDAQAINDIKSIYADGTNEKMDQVLNDLDRIRGSIASAKEELNKIPEEYKTAFRETEGSDPVNLIEELRKSNEVEEFANLMQKINAAKEKYKEKRKLEIDQIPNLTETNKNKFKDLINAADNYLNVDSIVENAKIEANKDLLKTIIIVSDYVDEGSSRTPEVVSLIERSINSISNSIDNTPSTDLNRKEEELRNLKTKLNELKNSINSLNDQEAKNELFKILATKTDVAGVESVKLDIKKEELRKKAKELGYPGKKFNKQ
;
A
#
# COMPACT_ATOMS: atom_id res chain seq x y z
N MET A 1 5.38 17.93 -73.02
CA MET A 1 4.74 18.91 -72.12
C MET A 1 3.69 18.27 -71.22
N LEU A 2 2.82 17.38 -71.74
CA LEU A 2 1.81 16.66 -70.95
C LEU A 2 2.41 15.80 -69.83
N ASP A 3 3.46 15.02 -70.11
CA ASP A 3 4.08 14.12 -69.10
C ASP A 3 4.70 14.87 -67.91
N SER A 4 5.25 16.07 -68.15
CA SER A 4 5.81 16.91 -67.09
C SER A 4 4.72 17.54 -66.20
N ALA A 5 3.56 17.87 -66.77
CA ALA A 5 2.44 18.40 -66.01
C ALA A 5 1.81 17.31 -65.12
N ILE A 6 1.66 16.09 -65.65
CA ILE A 6 1.16 14.93 -64.90
C ILE A 6 2.09 14.59 -63.73
N ALA A 7 3.41 14.58 -63.96
CA ALA A 7 4.39 14.31 -62.89
C ALA A 7 4.30 15.36 -61.76
N LYS A 8 4.19 16.66 -62.09
CA LYS A 8 4.02 17.73 -61.11
C LYS A 8 2.74 17.58 -60.29
N GLN A 9 1.62 17.24 -60.94
CA GLN A 9 0.35 17.03 -60.26
C GLN A 9 0.42 15.82 -59.30
N ASN A 10 1.05 14.73 -59.72
CA ASN A 10 1.21 13.54 -58.87
C ASN A 10 2.05 13.83 -57.63
N THR A 11 3.14 14.60 -57.78
CA THR A 11 3.96 15.06 -56.64
C THR A 11 3.17 15.96 -55.70
N ALA A 12 2.36 16.89 -56.22
CA ALA A 12 1.51 17.75 -55.39
C ALA A 12 0.46 16.94 -54.59
N ASN A 13 -0.23 16.00 -55.26
CA ASN A 13 -1.21 15.13 -54.61
C ASN A 13 -0.57 14.24 -53.53
N LYS A 14 0.64 13.74 -53.79
CA LYS A 14 1.41 12.95 -52.80
C LYS A 14 1.72 13.79 -51.56
N LYS A 15 2.17 15.03 -51.76
CA LYS A 15 2.47 15.97 -50.67
C LYS A 15 1.21 16.29 -49.85
N GLU A 16 0.10 16.61 -50.49
CA GLU A 16 -1.18 16.89 -49.82
C GLU A 16 -1.67 15.69 -49.00
N ASN A 17 -1.55 14.48 -49.55
CA ASN A 17 -1.88 13.27 -48.81
C ASN A 17 -0.96 13.05 -47.60
N LEU A 18 0.35 13.31 -47.76
CA LEU A 18 1.31 13.19 -46.66
C LEU A 18 1.06 14.22 -45.57
N ASP A 19 0.77 15.48 -45.94
CA ASP A 19 0.39 16.56 -45.01
C ASP A 19 -0.80 16.11 -44.13
N ARG A 20 -1.85 15.56 -44.73
CA ARG A 20 -3.00 15.01 -44.01
C ARG A 20 -2.62 13.86 -43.06
N LEU A 21 -1.73 12.97 -43.49
CA LEU A 21 -1.30 11.83 -42.65
C LEU A 21 -0.44 12.27 -41.45
N VAL A 22 0.39 13.30 -41.64
CA VAL A 22 1.24 13.89 -40.59
C VAL A 22 0.39 14.71 -39.61
N GLU A 23 -0.57 15.50 -40.10
CA GLU A 23 -1.53 16.24 -39.27
C GLU A 23 -2.43 15.32 -38.43
N ALA A 24 -2.68 14.10 -38.91
CA ALA A 24 -3.44 13.08 -38.21
C ALA A 24 -2.62 12.31 -37.15
N LEU A 25 -1.34 12.61 -36.95
CA LEU A 25 -0.55 12.01 -35.88
C LEU A 25 -1.13 12.40 -34.51
N ALA A 26 -1.39 11.39 -33.68
CA ALA A 26 -2.17 11.52 -32.45
C ALA A 26 -1.36 12.05 -31.25
N TYR A 27 -0.49 13.05 -31.46
CA TYR A 27 0.19 13.74 -30.37
C TYR A 27 -0.84 14.39 -29.44
N PRO A 28 -0.61 14.38 -28.11
CA PRO A 28 -1.50 15.06 -27.17
C PRO A 28 -1.40 16.59 -27.27
N ASN A 29 -2.39 17.30 -26.71
CA ASN A 29 -2.28 18.74 -26.43
C ASN A 29 -1.27 19.00 -25.29
N SER A 30 -1.01 20.27 -24.97
CA SER A 30 -0.08 20.67 -23.89
C SER A 30 -0.47 20.14 -22.50
N ASP A 31 -1.74 19.80 -22.31
CA ASP A 31 -2.28 19.23 -21.06
C ASP A 31 -2.28 17.68 -21.07
N GLY A 32 -1.73 17.05 -22.12
CA GLY A 32 -1.68 15.59 -22.25
C GLY A 32 -2.95 14.94 -22.80
N ASN A 33 -3.96 15.72 -23.17
CA ASN A 33 -5.26 15.24 -23.64
C ASN A 33 -5.32 15.06 -25.15
N GLU A 34 -6.36 14.38 -25.64
CA GLU A 34 -6.63 14.27 -27.08
C GLU A 34 -6.97 15.63 -27.69
N VAL A 35 -6.48 15.85 -28.91
CA VAL A 35 -6.71 17.09 -29.67
C VAL A 35 -8.02 16.97 -30.44
N THR A 36 -8.92 17.93 -30.27
CA THR A 36 -10.24 18.00 -30.96
C THR A 36 -10.25 18.94 -32.18
N GLY A 37 -9.10 19.54 -32.50
CA GLY A 37 -8.92 20.49 -33.61
C GLY A 37 -7.57 20.33 -34.30
N ALA A 38 -6.95 21.45 -34.72
CA ALA A 38 -5.61 21.43 -35.28
C ALA A 38 -4.59 21.02 -34.21
N ASN A 39 -3.77 20.01 -34.51
CA ASN A 39 -2.70 19.58 -33.63
C ASN A 39 -1.47 20.48 -33.84
N ASP A 40 -1.06 21.13 -32.76
CA ASP A 40 0.01 22.14 -32.72
C ASP A 40 1.34 21.59 -32.17
N ALA A 41 1.46 20.27 -32.02
CA ALA A 41 2.70 19.63 -31.60
C ALA A 41 3.86 20.02 -32.53
N GLN A 42 5.00 20.42 -31.95
CA GLN A 42 6.18 20.86 -32.71
C GLN A 42 6.66 19.77 -33.69
N ALA A 43 6.60 18.50 -33.28
CA ALA A 43 6.94 17.35 -34.10
C ALA A 43 6.21 17.31 -35.46
N ILE A 44 4.96 17.78 -35.53
CA ILE A 44 4.18 17.82 -36.78
C ILE A 44 4.84 18.78 -37.78
N ASN A 45 5.29 19.94 -37.30
CA ASN A 45 5.98 20.94 -38.13
C ASN A 45 7.37 20.46 -38.54
N ASP A 46 8.08 19.77 -37.64
CA ASP A 46 9.41 19.22 -37.90
C ASP A 46 9.35 18.13 -38.98
N ILE A 47 8.39 17.21 -38.88
CA ILE A 47 8.17 16.17 -39.89
C ILE A 47 7.82 16.78 -41.26
N LYS A 48 6.93 17.78 -41.27
CA LYS A 48 6.57 18.53 -42.51
C LYS A 48 7.76 19.20 -43.16
N SER A 49 8.70 19.69 -42.35
CA SER A 49 9.90 20.39 -42.83
C SER A 49 10.85 19.46 -43.60
N ILE A 50 10.86 18.16 -43.29
CA ILE A 50 11.68 17.16 -43.98
C ILE A 50 11.36 17.15 -45.49
N TYR A 51 10.09 17.12 -45.88
CA TYR A 51 9.66 17.02 -47.28
C TYR A 51 9.14 18.33 -47.88
N ALA A 52 9.44 19.48 -47.26
CA ALA A 52 8.97 20.79 -47.70
C ALA A 52 9.39 21.15 -49.13
N ASP A 53 10.53 20.64 -49.60
CA ASP A 53 11.03 20.83 -50.97
C ASP A 53 10.26 20.03 -52.04
N GLY A 54 9.34 19.15 -51.62
CA GLY A 54 8.48 18.36 -52.51
C GLY A 54 9.21 17.24 -53.24
N THR A 55 10.39 16.82 -52.78
CA THR A 55 11.11 15.70 -53.39
C THR A 55 10.45 14.35 -53.06
N ASN A 56 10.32 13.48 -54.07
CA ASN A 56 9.68 12.17 -53.89
C ASN A 56 10.39 11.29 -52.86
N GLU A 57 11.73 11.32 -52.84
CA GLU A 57 12.58 10.55 -51.93
C GLU A 57 12.29 10.87 -50.45
N LYS A 58 12.27 12.15 -50.08
CA LYS A 58 11.98 12.56 -48.70
C LYS A 58 10.53 12.27 -48.31
N MET A 59 9.59 12.43 -49.24
CA MET A 59 8.20 12.05 -49.00
C MET A 59 8.05 10.54 -48.79
N ASP A 60 8.78 9.71 -49.53
CA ASP A 60 8.78 8.25 -49.33
C ASP A 60 9.42 7.86 -47.99
N GLN A 61 10.51 8.52 -47.60
CA GLN A 61 11.13 8.33 -46.30
C GLN A 61 10.14 8.59 -45.17
N VAL A 62 9.49 9.76 -45.14
CA VAL A 62 8.52 10.09 -44.10
C VAL A 62 7.33 9.13 -44.14
N LEU A 63 6.82 8.80 -45.32
CA LEU A 63 5.71 7.84 -45.45
C LEU A 63 6.05 6.47 -44.83
N ASN A 64 7.28 5.99 -45.02
CA ASN A 64 7.76 4.74 -44.43
C ASN A 64 7.95 4.83 -42.91
N ASP A 65 8.30 6.01 -42.39
CA ASP A 65 8.48 6.24 -40.95
C ASP A 65 7.17 6.48 -40.18
N LEU A 66 6.09 6.84 -40.87
CA LEU A 66 4.83 7.22 -40.23
C LEU A 66 4.25 6.15 -39.29
N ASP A 67 4.28 4.88 -39.70
CA ASP A 67 3.73 3.80 -38.86
C ASP A 67 4.56 3.57 -37.61
N ARG A 68 5.89 3.70 -37.71
CA ARG A 68 6.79 3.70 -36.56
C ARG A 68 6.46 4.86 -35.61
N ILE A 69 6.35 6.08 -36.15
CA ILE A 69 6.05 7.28 -35.36
C ILE A 69 4.70 7.13 -34.63
N ARG A 70 3.65 6.67 -35.33
CA ARG A 70 2.34 6.38 -34.74
C ARG A 70 2.45 5.39 -33.58
N GLY A 71 3.19 4.31 -33.77
CA GLY A 71 3.44 3.31 -32.73
C GLY A 71 4.13 3.92 -31.51
N SER A 72 5.20 4.69 -31.72
CA SER A 72 5.95 5.34 -30.64
C SER A 72 5.11 6.36 -29.87
N ILE A 73 4.27 7.16 -30.54
CA ILE A 73 3.32 8.07 -29.88
C ILE A 73 2.34 7.29 -29.01
N ALA A 74 1.73 6.22 -29.56
CA ALA A 74 0.77 5.41 -28.84
C ALA A 74 1.38 4.78 -27.57
N SER A 75 2.58 4.19 -27.70
CA SER A 75 3.29 3.60 -26.55
C SER A 75 3.66 4.66 -25.49
N ALA A 76 4.15 5.83 -25.90
CA ALA A 76 4.46 6.90 -24.95
C ALA A 76 3.21 7.40 -24.22
N LYS A 77 2.09 7.58 -24.93
CA LYS A 77 0.80 7.96 -24.32
C LYS A 77 0.31 6.91 -23.31
N GLU A 78 0.39 5.64 -23.66
CA GLU A 78 0.01 4.54 -22.78
C GLU A 78 0.83 4.57 -21.48
N GLU A 79 2.15 4.70 -21.58
CA GLU A 79 3.03 4.71 -20.42
C GLU A 79 2.89 5.99 -19.57
N LEU A 80 2.67 7.14 -20.19
CA LEU A 80 2.38 8.39 -19.48
C LEU A 80 1.08 8.28 -18.69
N ASN A 81 0.05 7.61 -19.22
CA ASN A 81 -1.24 7.45 -18.52
C ASN A 81 -1.15 6.59 -17.25
N LYS A 82 -0.08 5.79 -17.09
CA LYS A 82 0.16 4.99 -15.89
C LYS A 82 0.79 5.80 -14.75
N ILE A 83 1.25 7.02 -15.00
CA ILE A 83 2.02 7.85 -14.06
C ILE A 83 1.12 8.94 -13.45
N PRO A 84 1.30 9.34 -12.17
CA PRO A 84 0.63 10.51 -11.60
C PRO A 84 0.99 11.82 -12.30
N GLU A 85 0.06 12.76 -12.34
CA GLU A 85 0.20 14.04 -13.08
C GLU A 85 1.42 14.87 -12.67
N GLU A 86 1.77 14.86 -11.37
CA GLU A 86 2.94 15.59 -10.85
C GLU A 86 4.26 15.12 -11.48
N TYR A 87 4.35 13.86 -11.87
CA TYR A 87 5.51 13.25 -12.53
C TYR A 87 5.45 13.32 -14.06
N LYS A 88 4.34 13.79 -14.65
CA LYS A 88 4.26 14.04 -16.10
C LYS A 88 4.69 15.45 -16.45
N THR A 89 4.26 16.42 -15.66
CA THR A 89 4.37 17.85 -15.98
C THR A 89 5.60 18.52 -15.36
N ALA A 90 6.16 17.96 -14.29
CA ALA A 90 7.29 18.54 -13.58
C ALA A 90 8.29 17.49 -13.03
N PHE A 91 8.60 16.46 -13.82
CA PHE A 91 9.57 15.43 -13.43
C PHE A 91 10.99 15.99 -13.31
N ARG A 92 11.70 15.64 -12.24
CA ARG A 92 13.13 15.95 -12.09
C ARG A 92 13.89 14.64 -12.05
N GLU A 93 14.87 14.45 -12.93
CA GLU A 93 15.73 13.26 -12.91
C GLU A 93 16.53 13.21 -11.60
N THR A 94 17.24 14.29 -11.29
CA THR A 94 18.03 14.45 -10.06
C THR A 94 17.51 15.60 -9.21
N GLU A 95 17.80 15.58 -7.92
CA GLU A 95 17.47 16.72 -7.06
C GLU A 95 18.22 17.98 -7.54
N GLY A 96 17.49 19.08 -7.71
CA GLY A 96 18.05 20.35 -8.20
C GLY A 96 18.11 20.51 -9.72
N SER A 97 17.86 19.46 -10.53
CA SER A 97 17.76 19.61 -12.00
C SER A 97 16.50 20.36 -12.40
N ASP A 98 16.52 21.03 -13.56
CA ASP A 98 15.30 21.65 -14.10
C ASP A 98 14.18 20.61 -14.29
N PRO A 99 12.92 21.00 -14.07
CA PRO A 99 11.78 20.12 -14.29
C PRO A 99 11.59 19.87 -15.79
N VAL A 100 11.34 18.61 -16.13
CA VAL A 100 11.01 18.13 -17.47
C VAL A 100 9.51 17.90 -17.53
N ASN A 101 8.89 18.47 -18.56
CA ASN A 101 7.52 18.13 -18.94
C ASN A 101 7.56 17.02 -20.00
N LEU A 102 7.22 15.79 -19.60
CA LEU A 102 7.27 14.62 -20.46
C LEU A 102 6.22 14.67 -21.59
N ILE A 103 5.13 15.42 -21.40
CA ILE A 103 4.12 15.66 -22.44
C ILE A 103 4.72 16.54 -23.55
N GLU A 104 5.47 17.57 -23.18
CA GLU A 104 6.15 18.43 -24.15
C GLU A 104 7.31 17.73 -24.85
N GLU A 105 8.04 16.84 -24.16
CA GLU A 105 9.04 15.98 -24.80
C GLU A 105 8.38 15.06 -25.86
N LEU A 106 7.22 14.49 -25.56
CA LEU A 106 6.43 13.74 -26.54
C LEU A 106 6.00 14.62 -27.72
N ARG A 107 5.50 15.84 -27.46
CA ARG A 107 5.06 16.78 -28.52
C ARG A 107 6.19 17.28 -29.44
N LYS A 108 7.45 17.04 -29.08
CA LYS A 108 8.64 17.37 -29.89
C LYS A 108 9.26 16.14 -30.57
N SER A 109 9.05 14.95 -30.01
CA SER A 109 9.67 13.71 -30.50
C SER A 109 9.09 13.25 -31.84
N ASN A 110 9.93 13.08 -32.86
CA ASN A 110 9.59 12.46 -34.14
C ASN A 110 10.65 11.42 -34.60
N GLU A 111 11.88 11.50 -34.08
CA GLU A 111 12.96 10.59 -34.42
C GLU A 111 13.05 9.38 -33.47
N VAL A 112 13.74 8.32 -33.92
CA VAL A 112 13.94 7.09 -33.12
C VAL A 112 14.64 7.39 -31.80
N GLU A 113 15.69 8.22 -31.84
CA GLU A 113 16.49 8.57 -30.66
C GLU A 113 15.70 9.43 -29.67
N GLU A 114 14.89 10.38 -30.17
CA GLU A 114 14.03 11.22 -29.34
C GLU A 114 12.99 10.40 -28.57
N PHE A 115 12.31 9.46 -29.25
CA PHE A 115 11.38 8.55 -28.56
C PHE A 115 12.09 7.63 -27.57
N ALA A 116 13.29 7.14 -27.90
CA ALA A 116 14.07 6.31 -26.96
C ALA A 116 14.42 7.11 -25.69
N ASN A 117 14.86 8.36 -25.85
CA ASN A 117 15.18 9.26 -24.74
C ASN A 117 13.93 9.59 -23.91
N LEU A 118 12.80 9.88 -24.55
CA LEU A 118 11.52 10.07 -23.86
C LEU A 118 11.14 8.86 -23.02
N MET A 119 11.23 7.66 -23.58
CA MET A 119 10.90 6.41 -22.86
C MET A 119 11.82 6.17 -21.67
N GLN A 120 13.11 6.50 -21.78
CA GLN A 120 14.03 6.47 -20.64
C GLN A 120 13.58 7.42 -19.53
N LYS A 121 13.20 8.66 -19.86
CA LYS A 121 12.71 9.65 -18.89
C LYS A 121 11.39 9.22 -18.25
N ILE A 122 10.46 8.66 -19.03
CA ILE A 122 9.21 8.07 -18.53
C ILE A 122 9.52 6.96 -17.51
N ASN A 123 10.46 6.07 -17.81
CA ASN A 123 10.86 5.00 -16.89
C ASN A 123 11.55 5.53 -15.63
N ALA A 124 12.39 6.57 -15.76
CA ALA A 124 13.00 7.23 -14.60
C ALA A 124 11.94 7.90 -13.71
N ALA A 125 10.90 8.52 -14.29
CA ALA A 125 9.80 9.11 -13.54
C ALA A 125 9.01 8.07 -12.74
N LYS A 126 8.73 6.92 -13.35
CA LYS A 126 8.10 5.77 -12.69
C LYS A 126 8.89 5.25 -11.49
N GLU A 127 10.18 5.01 -11.69
CA GLU A 127 11.05 4.49 -10.62
C GLU A 127 11.20 5.51 -9.48
N LYS A 128 11.34 6.80 -9.80
CA LYS A 128 11.41 7.85 -8.78
C LYS A 128 10.12 7.93 -7.94
N TYR A 129 8.96 7.76 -8.57
CA TYR A 129 7.70 7.70 -7.85
C TYR A 129 7.62 6.44 -6.96
N LYS A 130 8.03 5.26 -7.44
CA LYS A 130 8.14 4.05 -6.60
C LYS A 130 9.07 4.26 -5.40
N GLU A 131 10.24 4.85 -5.61
CA GLU A 131 11.22 5.13 -4.55
C GLU A 131 10.64 6.04 -3.47
N LYS A 132 9.99 7.15 -3.87
CA LYS A 132 9.30 8.05 -2.93
C LYS A 132 8.29 7.28 -2.09
N ARG A 133 7.45 6.44 -2.70
CA ARG A 133 6.43 5.67 -1.98
C ARG A 133 7.03 4.58 -1.09
N LYS A 134 8.14 3.94 -1.48
CA LYS A 134 8.89 3.00 -0.62
C LYS A 134 9.47 3.70 0.61
N LEU A 135 10.01 4.91 0.45
CA LEU A 135 10.47 5.72 1.59
C LEU A 135 9.33 6.08 2.54
N GLU A 136 8.14 6.40 2.00
CA GLU A 136 6.94 6.61 2.82
C GLU A 136 6.60 5.35 3.63
N ILE A 137 6.65 4.14 3.03
CA ILE A 137 6.46 2.86 3.75
C ILE A 137 7.47 2.71 4.89
N ASP A 138 8.75 3.01 4.65
CA ASP A 138 9.79 2.88 5.67
C ASP A 138 9.55 3.82 6.87
N GLN A 139 8.89 4.95 6.64
CA GLN A 139 8.53 5.94 7.65
C GLN A 139 7.23 5.65 8.40
N ILE A 140 6.42 4.64 7.99
CA ILE A 140 5.19 4.30 8.69
C ILE A 140 5.53 3.73 10.08
N PRO A 141 5.09 4.38 11.18
CA PRO A 141 5.34 3.91 12.53
C PRO A 141 4.56 2.61 12.81
N ASN A 142 5.10 1.75 13.67
CA ASN A 142 4.49 0.47 14.11
C ASN A 142 4.28 -0.59 13.03
N LEU A 143 4.51 -0.29 11.75
CA LEU A 143 4.51 -1.28 10.69
C LEU A 143 5.71 -2.22 10.87
N THR A 144 5.44 -3.52 11.00
CA THR A 144 6.51 -4.52 11.17
C THR A 144 7.42 -4.59 9.93
N GLU A 145 8.69 -4.97 10.11
CA GLU A 145 9.65 -5.07 9.00
C GLU A 145 9.20 -6.06 7.91
N THR A 146 8.58 -7.18 8.32
CA THR A 146 7.96 -8.14 7.40
C THR A 146 6.89 -7.47 6.54
N ASN A 147 6.01 -6.67 7.16
CA ASN A 147 4.97 -5.95 6.42
C ASN A 147 5.55 -4.82 5.56
N LYS A 148 6.57 -4.08 6.03
CA LYS A 148 7.28 -3.07 5.23
C LYS A 148 7.80 -3.68 3.93
N ASN A 149 8.49 -4.82 4.00
CA ASN A 149 9.03 -5.48 2.82
C ASN A 149 7.93 -5.97 1.89
N LYS A 150 6.86 -6.58 2.44
CA LYS A 150 5.67 -6.96 1.66
C LYS A 150 5.08 -5.79 0.87
N PHE A 151 4.89 -4.62 1.49
CA PHE A 151 4.33 -3.45 0.79
C PHE A 151 5.32 -2.85 -0.22
N LYS A 152 6.62 -2.82 0.08
CA LYS A 152 7.66 -2.39 -0.89
C LYS A 152 7.69 -3.30 -2.13
N ASP A 153 7.50 -4.60 -1.95
CA ASP A 153 7.42 -5.55 -3.07
C ASP A 153 6.18 -5.33 -3.93
N LEU A 154 5.02 -5.04 -3.30
CA LEU A 154 3.81 -4.65 -4.03
C LEU A 154 4.01 -3.37 -4.83
N ILE A 155 4.73 -2.38 -4.29
CA ILE A 155 5.08 -1.15 -5.01
C ILE A 155 5.99 -1.47 -6.20
N ASN A 156 7.02 -2.30 -6.03
CA ASN A 156 7.94 -2.68 -7.12
C ASN A 156 7.20 -3.40 -8.25
N ALA A 157 6.23 -4.26 -7.92
CA ALA A 157 5.43 -5.04 -8.87
C ALA A 157 4.32 -4.24 -9.56
N ALA A 158 4.03 -3.02 -9.14
CA ALA A 158 2.99 -2.20 -9.75
C ALA A 158 3.40 -1.71 -11.15
N ASP A 159 2.60 -2.08 -12.16
CA ASP A 159 2.70 -1.53 -13.52
C ASP A 159 1.87 -0.24 -13.69
N ASN A 160 0.77 -0.11 -12.92
CA ASN A 160 -0.01 1.10 -12.86
C ASN A 160 0.28 1.86 -11.57
N TYR A 161 0.92 3.01 -11.72
CA TYR A 161 1.43 3.80 -10.61
C TYR A 161 0.33 4.61 -9.93
N LEU A 162 -0.84 4.79 -10.56
CA LEU A 162 -2.02 5.38 -9.92
C LEU A 162 -2.54 4.53 -8.75
N ASN A 163 -2.28 3.22 -8.75
CA ASN A 163 -2.71 2.30 -7.69
C ASN A 163 -1.73 2.23 -6.51
N VAL A 164 -0.52 2.78 -6.65
CA VAL A 164 0.53 2.71 -5.61
C VAL A 164 0.12 3.48 -4.36
N ASP A 165 -0.63 4.58 -4.50
CA ASP A 165 -1.15 5.34 -3.35
C ASP A 165 -2.05 4.46 -2.46
N SER A 166 -2.87 3.60 -3.06
CA SER A 166 -3.70 2.63 -2.31
C SER A 166 -2.85 1.60 -1.57
N ILE A 167 -1.66 1.25 -2.07
CA ILE A 167 -0.73 0.35 -1.38
C ILE A 167 -0.20 1.02 -0.11
N VAL A 168 0.17 2.30 -0.19
CA VAL A 168 0.61 3.07 0.99
C VAL A 168 -0.50 3.22 2.00
N GLU A 169 -1.74 3.47 1.57
CA GLU A 169 -2.88 3.56 2.49
C GLU A 169 -3.17 2.23 3.20
N ASN A 170 -3.13 1.11 2.46
CA ASN A 170 -3.24 -0.22 3.04
C ASN A 170 -2.12 -0.51 4.05
N ALA A 171 -0.91 -0.01 3.81
CA ALA A 171 0.19 -0.15 4.75
C ALA A 171 -0.05 0.63 6.06
N LYS A 172 -0.67 1.81 6.01
CA LYS A 172 -1.07 2.55 7.24
C LYS A 172 -2.14 1.81 8.02
N ILE A 173 -3.12 1.21 7.33
CA ILE A 173 -4.16 0.38 7.96
C ILE A 173 -3.52 -0.82 8.66
N GLU A 174 -2.59 -1.50 7.99
CA GLU A 174 -1.87 -2.63 8.57
C GLU A 174 -1.00 -2.22 9.76
N ALA A 175 -0.35 -1.05 9.70
CA ALA A 175 0.40 -0.50 10.82
C ALA A 175 -0.47 -0.26 12.07
N ASN A 176 -1.71 0.20 11.88
CA ASN A 176 -2.66 0.32 12.97
C ASN A 176 -3.01 -1.06 13.56
N LYS A 177 -3.26 -2.07 12.71
CA LYS A 177 -3.47 -3.45 13.17
C LYS A 177 -2.28 -4.00 13.95
N ASP A 178 -1.06 -3.78 13.46
CA ASP A 178 0.18 -4.17 14.15
C ASP A 178 0.29 -3.50 15.52
N LEU A 179 -0.06 -2.21 15.64
CA LEU A 179 -0.15 -1.51 16.93
C LEU A 179 -1.19 -2.16 17.86
N LEU A 180 -2.40 -2.44 17.37
CA LEU A 180 -3.46 -3.08 18.17
C LEU A 180 -3.03 -4.44 18.72
N LYS A 181 -2.27 -5.23 17.94
CA LYS A 181 -1.73 -6.54 18.37
C LYS A 181 -0.76 -6.43 19.56
N THR A 182 -0.19 -5.25 19.81
CA THR A 182 0.69 -5.02 20.98
C THR A 182 -0.04 -4.63 22.26
N ILE A 183 -1.35 -4.34 22.20
CA ILE A 183 -2.10 -3.84 23.37
C ILE A 183 -2.18 -4.88 24.47
N ILE A 184 -2.42 -6.15 24.09
CA ILE A 184 -2.56 -7.28 25.00
C ILE A 184 -1.29 -8.12 24.96
N ILE A 185 -0.65 -8.27 26.12
CA ILE A 185 0.58 -9.04 26.28
C ILE A 185 0.44 -10.06 27.41
N VAL A 186 1.39 -11.00 27.48
CA VAL A 186 1.36 -12.09 28.48
C VAL A 186 1.26 -11.56 29.91
N SER A 187 1.95 -10.45 30.23
CA SER A 187 1.94 -9.86 31.57
C SER A 187 0.62 -9.19 31.96
N ASP A 188 -0.31 -8.97 31.01
CA ASP A 188 -1.66 -8.54 31.34
C ASP A 188 -2.47 -9.67 31.99
N TYR A 189 -2.14 -10.94 31.69
CA TYR A 189 -2.82 -12.12 32.24
C TYR A 189 -2.18 -12.62 33.54
N VAL A 190 -0.85 -12.63 33.62
CA VAL A 190 -0.12 -13.24 34.75
C VAL A 190 1.22 -12.53 34.97
N ASP A 191 1.57 -12.28 36.24
CA ASP A 191 2.87 -11.71 36.58
C ASP A 191 3.98 -12.78 36.51
N GLU A 192 5.23 -12.34 36.50
CA GLU A 192 6.36 -13.27 36.70
C GLU A 192 6.25 -13.98 38.06
N GLY A 193 6.51 -15.28 38.10
CA GLY A 193 6.51 -16.04 39.35
C GLY A 193 5.98 -17.48 39.22
N SER A 194 5.63 -18.08 40.37
CA SER A 194 5.19 -19.48 40.49
C SER A 194 3.96 -19.83 39.66
N SER A 195 3.06 -18.86 39.45
CA SER A 195 1.83 -19.06 38.68
C SER A 195 2.04 -18.99 37.16
N ARG A 196 3.17 -18.46 36.69
CA ARG A 196 3.49 -18.36 35.25
C ARG A 196 4.10 -19.66 34.75
N THR A 197 3.29 -20.72 34.76
CA THR A 197 3.72 -22.03 34.27
C THR A 197 3.74 -22.07 32.73
N PRO A 198 4.50 -22.98 32.11
CA PRO A 198 4.48 -23.17 30.66
C PRO A 198 3.07 -23.45 30.11
N GLU A 199 2.23 -24.16 30.86
CA GLU A 199 0.84 -24.43 30.51
C GLU A 199 0.02 -23.14 30.45
N VAL A 200 0.13 -22.28 31.48
CA VAL A 200 -0.57 -20.98 31.51
C VAL A 200 -0.11 -20.09 30.37
N VAL A 201 1.20 -20.00 30.13
CA VAL A 201 1.75 -19.20 29.02
C VAL A 201 1.22 -19.70 27.67
N SER A 202 1.19 -21.02 27.44
CA SER A 202 0.65 -21.59 26.20
C SER A 202 -0.84 -21.27 25.99
N LEU A 203 -1.64 -21.26 27.06
CA LEU A 203 -3.05 -20.84 26.98
C LEU A 203 -3.17 -19.35 26.64
N ILE A 204 -2.36 -18.49 27.25
CA ILE A 204 -2.34 -17.06 26.99
C ILE A 204 -1.94 -16.79 25.53
N GLU A 205 -0.90 -17.44 25.02
CA GLU A 205 -0.46 -17.30 23.63
C GLU A 205 -1.55 -17.69 22.63
N ARG A 206 -2.34 -18.75 22.91
CA ARG A 206 -3.51 -19.09 22.10
C ARG A 206 -4.57 -17.99 22.12
N SER A 207 -4.83 -17.39 23.27
CA SER A 207 -5.77 -16.27 23.40
C SER A 207 -5.28 -15.02 22.68
N ILE A 208 -4.00 -14.66 22.83
CA ILE A 208 -3.38 -13.53 22.10
C ILE A 208 -3.47 -13.78 20.59
N ASN A 209 -3.18 -15.00 20.12
CA ASN A 209 -3.33 -15.35 18.71
C ASN A 209 -4.79 -15.25 18.22
N SER A 210 -5.76 -15.65 19.04
CA SER A 210 -7.18 -15.46 18.73
C SER A 210 -7.57 -13.97 18.63
N ILE A 211 -7.05 -13.14 19.53
CA ILE A 211 -7.24 -11.69 19.51
C ILE A 211 -6.59 -11.09 18.25
N SER A 212 -5.35 -11.48 17.91
CA SER A 212 -4.66 -11.06 16.69
C SER A 212 -5.45 -11.39 15.44
N ASN A 213 -5.98 -12.62 15.33
CA ASN A 213 -6.84 -13.02 14.22
C ASN A 213 -8.12 -12.18 14.15
N SER A 214 -8.70 -11.79 15.29
CA SER A 214 -9.87 -10.89 15.31
C SER A 214 -9.51 -9.49 14.80
N ILE A 215 -8.32 -8.97 15.13
CA ILE A 215 -7.82 -7.68 14.63
C ILE A 215 -7.61 -7.73 13.12
N ASP A 216 -7.01 -8.81 12.60
CA ASP A 216 -6.76 -8.97 11.16
C ASP A 216 -8.04 -8.91 10.33
N ASN A 217 -9.13 -9.47 10.87
CA ASN A 217 -10.45 -9.48 10.25
C ASN A 217 -11.31 -8.25 10.56
N THR A 218 -10.79 -7.27 11.28
CA THR A 218 -11.53 -6.03 11.60
C THR A 218 -11.46 -5.05 10.40
N PRO A 219 -12.61 -4.54 9.90
CA PRO A 219 -12.64 -3.50 8.88
C PRO A 219 -11.91 -2.23 9.32
N SER A 220 -11.30 -1.49 8.39
CA SER A 220 -10.55 -0.27 8.70
C SER A 220 -11.40 0.79 9.42
N THR A 221 -12.70 0.86 9.12
CA THR A 221 -13.66 1.78 9.77
C THR A 221 -13.87 1.50 11.25
N ASP A 222 -13.58 0.27 11.70
CA ASP A 222 -13.89 -0.23 13.04
C ASP A 222 -12.66 -0.34 13.94
N LEU A 223 -11.47 0.00 13.44
CA LEU A 223 -10.22 -0.16 14.18
C LEU A 223 -10.18 0.68 15.46
N ASN A 224 -10.76 1.88 15.47
CA ASN A 224 -10.83 2.71 16.68
C ASN A 224 -11.69 2.06 17.77
N ARG A 225 -12.85 1.51 17.40
CA ARG A 225 -13.71 0.75 18.33
C ARG A 225 -12.98 -0.48 18.84
N LYS A 226 -12.26 -1.18 17.96
CA LYS A 226 -11.45 -2.34 18.35
C LYS A 226 -10.35 -1.97 19.33
N GLU A 227 -9.70 -0.82 19.17
CA GLU A 227 -8.72 -0.30 20.12
C GLU A 227 -9.33 -0.13 21.52
N GLU A 228 -10.48 0.53 21.62
CA GLU A 228 -11.19 0.74 22.89
C GLU A 228 -11.55 -0.59 23.57
N GLU A 229 -12.05 -1.56 22.79
CA GLU A 229 -12.34 -2.91 23.29
C GLU A 229 -11.10 -3.59 23.88
N LEU A 230 -9.95 -3.49 23.20
CA LEU A 230 -8.69 -4.09 23.66
C LEU A 230 -8.15 -3.38 24.91
N ARG A 231 -8.24 -2.06 24.99
CA ARG A 231 -7.82 -1.30 26.19
C ARG A 231 -8.71 -1.62 27.40
N ASN A 232 -10.00 -1.79 27.19
CA ASN A 232 -10.93 -2.22 28.23
C ASN A 232 -10.64 -3.65 28.68
N LEU A 233 -10.38 -4.56 27.74
CA LEU A 233 -9.95 -5.92 28.04
C LEU A 233 -8.66 -5.93 28.87
N LYS A 234 -7.64 -5.18 28.45
CA LYS A 234 -6.37 -5.02 29.18
C LYS A 234 -6.58 -4.60 30.62
N THR A 235 -7.45 -3.61 30.84
CA THR A 235 -7.78 -3.11 32.18
C THR A 235 -8.41 -4.20 33.03
N LYS A 236 -9.39 -4.93 32.49
CA LYS A 236 -10.11 -6.00 33.21
C LYS A 236 -9.22 -7.22 33.49
N LEU A 237 -8.33 -7.58 32.57
CA LEU A 237 -7.32 -8.60 32.77
C LEU A 237 -6.42 -8.25 33.96
N ASN A 238 -5.90 -7.02 34.00
CA ASN A 238 -5.05 -6.56 35.10
C ASN A 238 -5.79 -6.50 36.45
N GLU A 239 -7.05 -6.05 36.49
CA GLU A 239 -7.88 -6.08 37.69
C GLU A 239 -8.02 -7.50 38.27
N LEU A 240 -8.31 -8.49 37.43
CA LEU A 240 -8.51 -9.87 37.87
C LEU A 240 -7.19 -10.57 38.18
N LYS A 241 -6.13 -10.32 37.40
CA LYS A 241 -4.78 -10.76 37.72
C LYS A 241 -4.38 -10.35 39.14
N ASN A 242 -4.57 -9.07 39.48
CA ASN A 242 -4.27 -8.56 40.82
C ASN A 242 -5.13 -9.22 41.90
N SER A 243 -6.41 -9.45 41.62
CA SER A 243 -7.32 -10.14 42.54
C SER A 243 -6.87 -11.59 42.79
N ILE A 244 -6.50 -12.34 41.75
CA ILE A 244 -5.97 -13.71 41.87
C ILE A 244 -4.65 -13.69 42.66
N ASN A 245 -3.75 -12.74 42.37
CA ASN A 245 -2.47 -12.62 43.08
C ASN A 245 -2.63 -12.34 44.57
N SER A 246 -3.71 -11.69 44.99
CA SER A 246 -4.00 -11.42 46.41
C SER A 246 -4.44 -12.65 47.21
N LEU A 247 -4.73 -13.78 46.55
CA LEU A 247 -5.05 -15.04 47.23
C LEU A 247 -3.82 -15.59 47.96
N ASN A 248 -4.02 -16.40 49.00
CA ASN A 248 -2.89 -17.04 49.72
C ASN A 248 -2.60 -18.46 49.22
N ASP A 249 -3.57 -19.09 48.55
CA ASP A 249 -3.48 -20.47 48.09
C ASP A 249 -2.88 -20.53 46.69
N GLN A 250 -1.68 -21.11 46.57
CA GLN A 250 -0.96 -21.21 45.30
C GLN A 250 -1.64 -22.15 44.30
N GLU A 251 -2.28 -23.22 44.76
CA GLU A 251 -2.99 -24.16 43.89
C GLU A 251 -4.21 -23.47 43.28
N ALA A 252 -4.98 -22.75 44.10
CA ALA A 252 -6.10 -21.94 43.63
C ALA A 252 -5.66 -20.85 42.63
N LYS A 253 -4.53 -20.17 42.87
CA LYS A 253 -3.96 -19.21 41.92
C LYS A 253 -3.70 -19.85 40.56
N ASN A 254 -3.02 -21.00 40.55
CA ASN A 254 -2.64 -21.68 39.32
C ASN A 254 -3.88 -22.03 38.47
N GLU A 255 -4.92 -22.58 39.09
CA GLU A 255 -6.16 -22.93 38.40
C GLU A 255 -6.92 -21.69 37.89
N LEU A 256 -7.00 -20.62 38.69
CA LEU A 256 -7.64 -19.37 38.26
C LEU A 256 -6.89 -18.69 37.11
N PHE A 257 -5.55 -18.74 37.10
CA PHE A 257 -4.77 -18.23 35.97
C PHE A 257 -4.95 -19.05 34.70
N LYS A 258 -5.11 -20.39 34.79
CA LYS A 258 -5.50 -21.20 33.62
C LYS A 258 -6.87 -20.77 33.07
N ILE A 259 -7.83 -20.50 33.94
CA ILE A 259 -9.16 -20.03 33.52
C ILE A 259 -9.05 -18.65 32.86
N LEU A 260 -8.37 -17.69 33.50
CA LEU A 260 -8.18 -16.33 32.97
C LEU A 260 -7.45 -16.34 31.62
N ALA A 261 -6.44 -17.18 31.47
CA ALA A 261 -5.64 -17.34 30.25
C ALA A 261 -6.46 -17.69 29.01
N THR A 262 -7.66 -18.26 29.16
CA THR A 262 -8.55 -18.62 28.03
C THR A 262 -9.49 -17.51 27.58
N LYS A 263 -9.48 -16.35 28.27
CA LYS A 263 -10.45 -15.28 28.02
C LYS A 263 -9.91 -14.28 27.01
N THR A 264 -10.69 -14.01 25.96
CA THR A 264 -10.32 -13.13 24.84
C THR A 264 -11.17 -11.88 24.75
N ASP A 265 -12.19 -11.73 25.61
CA ASP A 265 -13.10 -10.59 25.65
C ASP A 265 -13.48 -10.20 27.10
N VAL A 266 -14.05 -9.00 27.26
CA VAL A 266 -14.39 -8.43 28.56
C VAL A 266 -15.39 -9.31 29.32
N ALA A 267 -16.46 -9.79 28.68
CA ALA A 267 -17.48 -10.60 29.34
C ALA A 267 -16.91 -11.93 29.86
N GLY A 268 -16.05 -12.56 29.06
CA GLY A 268 -15.30 -13.75 29.40
C GLY A 268 -14.38 -13.52 30.61
N VAL A 269 -13.63 -12.42 30.63
CA VAL A 269 -12.80 -12.03 31.78
C VAL A 269 -13.67 -11.81 33.01
N GLU A 270 -14.75 -11.04 32.92
CA GLU A 270 -15.61 -10.74 34.07
C GLU A 270 -16.26 -11.98 34.70
N SER A 271 -16.51 -13.02 33.91
CA SER A 271 -17.03 -14.30 34.43
C SER A 271 -16.13 -14.92 35.51
N VAL A 272 -14.81 -14.67 35.44
CA VAL A 272 -13.81 -15.21 36.39
C VAL A 272 -13.97 -14.61 37.80
N LYS A 273 -14.63 -13.45 37.94
CA LYS A 273 -14.95 -12.85 39.25
C LYS A 273 -15.71 -13.81 40.17
N LEU A 274 -16.58 -14.65 39.60
CA LEU A 274 -17.33 -15.62 40.39
C LEU A 274 -16.44 -16.75 40.90
N ASP A 275 -15.49 -17.21 40.09
CA ASP A 275 -14.58 -18.29 40.48
C ASP A 275 -13.59 -17.83 41.55
N ILE A 276 -13.11 -16.58 41.47
CA ILE A 276 -12.31 -15.96 42.54
C ILE A 276 -13.10 -15.93 43.86
N LYS A 277 -14.36 -15.47 43.83
CA LYS A 277 -15.24 -15.44 45.01
C LYS A 277 -15.49 -16.84 45.60
N LYS A 278 -15.63 -17.87 44.76
CA LYS A 278 -15.78 -19.26 45.23
C LYS A 278 -14.55 -19.72 46.00
N GLU A 279 -13.34 -19.39 45.53
CA GLU A 279 -12.10 -19.76 46.23
C GLU A 279 -11.93 -19.00 47.55
N GLU A 280 -12.26 -17.70 47.58
CA GLU A 280 -12.29 -16.94 48.84
C GLU A 280 -13.25 -17.55 49.88
N LEU A 281 -14.44 -17.99 49.43
CA LEU A 281 -15.43 -18.65 50.28
C LEU A 281 -14.99 -20.04 50.73
N ARG A 282 -14.38 -20.85 49.85
CA ARG A 282 -13.81 -22.16 50.20
C ARG A 282 -12.78 -22.03 51.30
N LYS A 283 -11.91 -21.01 51.23
CA LYS A 283 -10.95 -20.71 52.29
C LYS A 283 -11.64 -20.35 53.61
N LYS A 284 -12.57 -19.39 53.59
CA LYS A 284 -13.34 -19.01 54.79
C LYS A 284 -14.06 -20.21 55.41
N ALA A 285 -14.63 -21.08 54.60
CA ALA A 285 -15.29 -22.30 55.07
C ALA A 285 -14.31 -23.31 55.71
N LYS A 286 -13.08 -23.44 55.19
CA LYS A 286 -12.02 -24.27 55.80
C LYS A 286 -11.52 -23.69 57.13
N GLU A 287 -11.50 -22.36 57.27
CA GLU A 287 -11.11 -21.65 58.49
C GLU A 287 -12.20 -21.64 59.57
N LEU A 288 -13.47 -21.72 59.16
CA LEU A 288 -14.60 -21.87 60.06
C LEU A 288 -14.56 -23.27 60.69
N GLY A 289 -14.11 -23.35 61.94
CA GLY A 289 -14.15 -24.57 62.73
C GLY A 289 -15.58 -25.12 62.78
N TYR A 290 -15.77 -26.35 62.28
CA TYR A 290 -17.06 -27.03 62.36
C TYR A 290 -17.49 -27.19 63.82
N PRO A 291 -18.69 -26.72 64.23
CA PRO A 291 -19.22 -27.01 65.56
C PRO A 291 -19.47 -28.52 65.65
N GLY A 292 -18.51 -29.24 66.23
CA GLY A 292 -18.53 -30.71 66.31
C GLY A 292 -17.17 -31.42 66.20
N LYS A 293 -16.08 -30.73 65.79
CA LYS A 293 -14.73 -31.31 65.93
C LYS A 293 -14.37 -31.38 67.41
N LYS A 294 -14.74 -32.48 68.08
CA LYS A 294 -14.22 -32.84 69.39
C LYS A 294 -12.69 -32.90 69.27
N PHE A 295 -12.01 -31.95 69.91
CA PHE A 295 -10.61 -32.11 70.26
C PHE A 295 -10.53 -33.27 71.26
N ASN A 296 -10.34 -34.49 70.77
CA ASN A 296 -9.84 -35.55 71.62
C ASN A 296 -8.38 -35.23 71.91
N LYS A 297 -8.13 -34.57 73.04
CA LYS A 297 -6.86 -34.68 73.75
C LYS A 297 -6.78 -36.09 74.32
N GLN A 298 -5.88 -36.91 73.80
CA GLN A 298 -5.09 -37.87 74.57
C GLN A 298 -3.65 -37.81 74.06
#